data_AF-A0A948RAK3-F1
#
_entry.id   AF-A0A948RAK3-F1
#
_cell.length_a   1.000
_cell.length_b   1.000
_cell.length_c   1.000
_cell.angle_alpha   90.00
_cell.angle_beta   90.00
_cell.angle_gamma   90.00
#
_symmetry.space_group_name_H-M   'P 1'
#
loop_
_entity.id
_entity.type
_entity.pdbx_description
1 polymer ?
#
loop_
_entity_poly.entity_id
_entity_poly.type
_entity_poly.pdbx_seq_one_letter_code
_entity_poly.pdbx_strand_id
1 'polypeptide(L)' 'MSRSHPAASEDESGQEPEKGVSLNFKVSPEFKKEFKGYAVAEGISMTDLLKDGFALSKNRRQK' A
#
# COMPACT_ATOMS: atom_id res chain seq x y z
N MET A 1 -2.74 -22.61 36.40
CA MET A 1 -2.86 -21.16 36.18
C MET A 1 -1.79 -20.70 35.19
N SER A 2 -2.04 -19.54 34.56
CA SER A 2 -1.08 -18.62 33.92
C SER A 2 -0.85 -18.76 32.41
N ARG A 3 -1.69 -18.03 31.68
CA ARG A 3 -1.48 -17.51 30.31
C ARG A 3 -0.26 -16.58 30.30
N SER A 4 0.47 -16.50 29.17
CA SER A 4 0.91 -15.24 28.51
C SER A 4 1.76 -15.52 27.26
N HIS A 5 1.12 -15.49 26.08
CA HIS A 5 1.64 -14.78 24.90
C HIS A 5 0.95 -13.39 24.92
N PRO A 6 1.42 -12.31 24.23
CA PRO A 6 2.16 -12.34 22.95
C PRO A 6 3.22 -11.22 22.76
N ALA A 7 3.96 -11.25 21.65
CA ALA A 7 4.67 -10.09 21.12
C ALA A 7 4.67 -10.18 19.58
N ALA A 8 3.51 -9.94 18.98
CA ALA A 8 3.45 -9.51 17.59
C ALA A 8 3.66 -8.01 17.62
N SER A 9 4.79 -7.55 17.08
CA SER A 9 5.08 -6.13 16.90
C SER A 9 4.17 -5.59 15.81
N GLU A 10 3.01 -5.10 16.23
CA GLU A 10 2.15 -4.23 15.42
C GLU A 10 2.89 -2.89 15.29
N ASP A 11 3.47 -2.63 14.11
CA ASP A 11 4.00 -1.32 13.75
C ASP A 11 2.82 -0.33 13.65
N GLU A 12 2.64 0.42 14.73
CA GLU A 12 1.88 1.66 14.78
C GLU A 12 2.57 2.72 13.91
N SER A 13 2.26 2.71 12.61
CA SER A 13 2.36 3.90 11.78
C SER A 13 0.97 4.53 11.64
N GLY A 14 0.57 5.24 12.69
CA GLY A 14 -0.56 6.17 12.68
C GLY A 14 -0.30 7.32 11.72
N GLN A 15 -0.73 7.15 10.46
CA GLN A 15 -1.10 8.28 9.62
C GLN A 15 -2.62 8.37 9.65
N GLU A 16 -3.15 9.46 10.21
CA GLU A 16 -4.54 9.86 9.97
C GLU A 16 -4.83 9.66 8.48
N PRO A 17 -5.90 8.93 8.09
CA PRO A 17 -6.26 8.81 6.69
C PRO A 17 -6.75 10.20 6.24
N GLU A 18 -5.80 11.04 5.82
CA GLU A 18 -6.06 12.25 5.04
C GLU A 18 -7.14 11.88 4.04
N LYS A 19 -8.30 12.55 4.13
CA LYS A 19 -9.53 12.14 3.45
C LYS A 19 -9.22 11.75 2.01
N GLY A 20 -9.14 10.44 1.78
CA GLY A 20 -8.65 9.90 0.53
C GLY A 20 -9.59 10.33 -0.59
N VAL A 21 -9.08 11.13 -1.52
CA VAL A 21 -9.84 11.49 -2.72
C VAL A 21 -9.71 10.35 -3.72
N SER A 22 -10.84 9.88 -4.23
CA SER A 22 -10.87 8.80 -5.22
C SER A 22 -10.21 9.23 -6.52
N LEU A 23 -9.26 8.43 -7.01
CA LEU A 23 -8.69 8.59 -8.34
C LEU A 23 -9.53 7.79 -9.36
N ASN A 24 -10.09 8.48 -10.36
CA ASN A 24 -10.95 7.86 -11.37
C ASN A 24 -10.12 7.27 -12.52
N PHE A 25 -9.43 6.17 -12.26
CA PHE A 25 -8.66 5.47 -13.29
C PHE A 25 -9.38 4.22 -13.78
N LYS A 26 -9.38 4.05 -15.10
CA LYS A 26 -9.74 2.79 -15.74
C LYS A 26 -8.46 1.99 -15.94
N VAL A 27 -8.45 0.77 -15.42
CA VAL A 27 -7.34 -0.18 -15.60
C VAL A 27 -7.88 -1.48 -16.16
N SER A 28 -7.03 -2.18 -16.93
CA SER A 28 -7.34 -3.52 -17.42
C SER A 28 -7.51 -4.51 -16.25
N PRO A 29 -8.34 -5.56 -16.41
CA PRO A 29 -8.58 -6.54 -15.36
C PRO A 29 -7.32 -7.31 -14.96
N GLU A 30 -6.41 -7.56 -15.90
CA GLU A 30 -5.11 -8.20 -15.66
C GLU A 30 -4.23 -7.34 -14.74
N PHE A 31 -4.05 -6.06 -15.10
CA PHE A 31 -3.30 -5.11 -14.28
C PHE A 31 -3.88 -4.98 -12.86
N LYS A 32 -5.21 -4.93 -12.72
CA LYS A 32 -5.87 -4.88 -11.40
C LYS A 32 -5.51 -6.10 -10.54
N LYS A 33 -5.40 -7.29 -11.15
CA LYS A 33 -5.06 -8.53 -10.45
C LYS A 33 -3.59 -8.53 -10.04
N GLU A 34 -2.68 -8.16 -10.94
CA GLU A 34 -1.25 -8.08 -10.64
C GLU A 34 -0.95 -7.00 -9.58
N PHE A 35 -1.55 -5.82 -9.72
CA PHE A 35 -1.36 -4.71 -8.79
C PHE A 35 -1.86 -5.05 -7.37
N LYS A 36 -3.02 -5.72 -7.28
CA LYS A 36 -3.51 -6.24 -5.99
C LYS A 36 -2.64 -7.38 -5.45
N GLY A 37 -2.21 -8.29 -6.32
CA GLY A 37 -1.36 -9.41 -5.94
C GLY A 37 -0.03 -8.95 -5.36
N TYR A 38 0.57 -7.92 -5.95
CA TYR A 38 1.81 -7.30 -5.46
C TYR A 38 1.61 -6.66 -4.09
N ALA A 39 0.55 -5.85 -3.92
CA ALA A 39 0.25 -5.22 -2.64
C ALA A 39 0.06 -6.25 -1.51
N VAL A 40 -0.67 -7.34 -1.79
CA VAL A 40 -0.86 -8.44 -0.82
C VAL A 40 0.44 -9.17 -0.52
N ALA A 41 1.28 -9.43 -1.52
CA ALA A 41 2.57 -10.11 -1.35
C ALA A 41 3.56 -9.30 -0.49
N GLU A 42 3.55 -7.98 -0.63
CA GLU A 42 4.39 -7.06 0.16
C GLU A 42 3.76 -6.66 1.50
N GLY A 43 2.51 -7.05 1.78
CA GLY A 43 1.79 -6.68 3.00
C GLY A 43 1.40 -5.20 3.06
N ILE A 44 1.42 -4.49 1.93
CA ILE A 44 1.11 -3.06 1.84
C ILE A 44 -0.29 -2.81 1.29
N SER A 45 -0.82 -1.62 1.55
CA SER A 45 -2.10 -1.21 0.96
C SER A 45 -1.94 -0.85 -0.52
N MET A 46 -3.00 -1.05 -1.29
CA MET A 46 -3.04 -0.69 -2.71
C MET A 46 -2.77 0.81 -2.96
N THR A 47 -3.15 1.66 -2.00
CA THR A 47 -2.83 3.10 -2.00
C THR A 47 -1.35 3.37 -1.73
N ASP A 48 -0.71 2.53 -0.90
CA ASP A 48 0.70 2.68 -0.57
C ASP A 48 1.59 2.31 -1.76
N LEU A 49 1.27 1.19 -2.41
CA LEU A 49 1.87 0.80 -3.69
C LEU A 49 1.73 1.90 -4.76
N LEU A 50 0.59 2.60 -4.78
CA LEU A 50 0.34 3.72 -5.69
C LEU A 50 1.24 4.93 -5.36
N LYS A 51 1.41 5.27 -4.09
CA LYS A 51 2.30 6.35 -3.62
C LYS A 51 3.75 6.04 -3.97
N ASP A 52 4.21 4.81 -3.71
CA ASP A 52 5.57 4.38 -3.97
C ASP A 52 5.90 4.40 -5.47
N GLY A 53 5.02 3.81 -6.30
CA GLY A 53 5.16 3.86 -7.75
C GLY A 53 5.17 5.29 -8.32
N PHE A 54 4.38 6.20 -7.73
CA PHE A 54 4.39 7.61 -8.12
C PHE A 54 5.70 8.33 -7.73
N ALA A 55 6.22 8.09 -6.53
CA ALA A 55 7.49 8.64 -6.07
C ALA A 55 8.67 8.17 -6.97
N LEU A 56 8.71 6.87 -7.29
CA LEU A 56 9.68 6.28 -8.22
C LEU A 56 9.54 6.84 -9.64
N SER A 57 8.32 7.15 -10.09
CA SER A 57 8.09 7.76 -11.41
C SER A 57 8.54 9.22 -11.46
N LYS A 58 8.31 9.99 -10.39
CA LYS A 58 8.78 11.38 -10.27
C LYS A 58 10.30 11.48 -10.36
N ASN A 59 11.02 10.56 -9.71
CA ASN A 59 12.49 10.55 -9.73
C ASN A 59 13.03 10.23 -11.15
N ARG A 60 12.32 9.38 -11.92
CA ARG A 60 12.71 9.03 -13.30
C ARG A 60 12.39 10.07 -14.37
N ARG A 61 11.53 11.06 -14.09
CA ARG A 61 11.13 12.11 -15.06
C ARG A 61 11.87 13.44 -14.91
N GLN A 62 12.82 13.56 -13.98
CA GLN A 62 13.73 14.71 -13.93
C GLN A 62 14.72 14.62 -15.10
N LYS A 63 14.28 14.98 -16.31
CA LYS A 63 15.13 15.17 -17.49
C LYS A 63 14.59 16.29 -18.35
#